data_AF-A0A8S3IVY4-F1
#
_entry.id   AF-A0A8S3IVY4-F1
#
_cell.length_a   1.000
_cell.length_b   1.000
_cell.length_c   1.000
_cell.angle_alpha   90.00
_cell.angle_beta   90.00
_cell.angle_gamma   90.00
#
_symmetry.space_group_name_H-M   'P 1'
#
loop_
_entity.id
_entity.type
_entity.pdbx_description
1 polymer ?
#
loop_
_entity_poly.entity_id
_entity_poly.type
_entity_poly.pdbx_seq_one_letter_code
_entity_poly.pdbx_strand_id
1 'polypeptide(L)'
;NKGGEHPIYLSYVCENLRQFGDYSLVTKRLKTYPSTLDNLLNFLLDEAYEIIDNRPLTDAFFKLLLISDIGLIESDMVNILEHYLNRNTDENNRIDVNQMIWAVLRRHVKIFLDTTWIAGIQYIIFRDSSIEKLLRQRCLKDDANETCTLHTFMAEFYRKYSSMKDIATSRVLYHYEQGHMYQELVTYLRSPEGRIVTRHDRENYLRRRRCTNTLGS
;
A
#
# COMPACT_ATOMS: atom_id res chain seq x y z
N ASN A 1 -6.66 -20.99 -24.58
CA ASN A 1 -6.74 -20.12 -23.38
C ASN A 1 -6.15 -18.75 -23.70
N LYS A 2 -6.99 -17.75 -23.99
CA LYS A 2 -6.52 -16.36 -24.23
C LYS A 2 -5.79 -15.75 -23.03
N GLY A 3 -5.99 -16.27 -21.81
CA GLY A 3 -5.23 -15.86 -20.62
C GLY A 3 -3.74 -16.21 -20.66
N GLY A 4 -3.32 -17.22 -21.43
CA GLY A 4 -1.91 -17.61 -21.54
C GLY A 4 -1.03 -16.59 -22.27
N GLU A 5 -1.63 -15.62 -22.96
CA GLU A 5 -0.93 -14.52 -23.64
C GLU A 5 -0.63 -13.34 -22.69
N HIS A 6 -1.21 -13.33 -21.49
CA HIS A 6 -1.01 -12.24 -20.55
C HIS A 6 0.26 -12.48 -19.71
N PRO A 7 1.25 -11.55 -19.69
CA PRO A 7 2.54 -11.74 -19.00
C PRO A 7 2.46 -12.11 -17.52
N ILE A 8 1.38 -11.69 -16.84
CA ILE A 8 1.10 -12.05 -15.44
C ILE A 8 0.86 -13.55 -15.27
N TYR A 9 0.14 -14.21 -16.20
CA TYR A 9 -0.08 -15.66 -16.14
C TYR A 9 1.26 -16.41 -16.22
N LEU A 10 2.10 -16.05 -17.19
CA LEU A 10 3.40 -16.68 -17.37
C LEU A 10 4.30 -16.44 -16.15
N SER A 11 4.33 -15.21 -15.64
CA SER A 11 5.09 -14.85 -14.45
C SER A 11 4.66 -15.67 -13.23
N TYR A 12 3.36 -15.90 -13.06
CA TYR A 12 2.86 -16.73 -11.96
C TYR A 12 3.21 -18.21 -12.12
N VAL A 13 3.09 -18.75 -13.34
CA VAL A 13 3.50 -20.13 -13.65
C VAL A 13 4.98 -20.34 -13.36
N CYS A 14 5.83 -19.41 -13.81
CA CYS A 14 7.26 -19.45 -13.55
C CYS A 14 7.57 -19.42 -12.05
N GLU A 15 6.87 -18.58 -11.28
CA GLU A 15 7.06 -18.52 -9.82
C GLU A 15 6.60 -19.81 -9.12
N ASN A 16 5.48 -20.41 -9.55
CA ASN A 16 5.04 -21.72 -9.06
C ASN A 16 6.03 -22.83 -9.41
N LEU A 17 6.53 -22.87 -10.64
CA LEU A 17 7.56 -23.84 -11.04
C LEU A 17 8.83 -23.66 -10.20
N ARG A 18 9.24 -22.42 -9.94
CA ARG A 18 10.38 -22.10 -9.08
C ARG A 18 10.16 -22.57 -7.65
N GLN A 19 8.95 -22.44 -7.12
CA GLN A 19 8.62 -22.78 -5.74
C GLN A 19 8.44 -24.29 -5.51
N PHE A 20 7.75 -24.98 -6.42
CA PHE A 20 7.37 -26.38 -6.22
C PHE A 20 8.23 -27.38 -7.00
N GLY A 21 8.94 -26.96 -8.06
CA GLY A 21 9.82 -27.82 -8.86
C GLY A 21 9.13 -28.94 -9.65
N ASP A 22 7.83 -29.17 -9.45
CA ASP A 22 7.05 -30.25 -10.07
C ASP A 22 6.13 -29.71 -11.16
N TYR A 23 6.51 -29.98 -12.42
CA TYR A 23 5.73 -29.62 -13.61
C TYR A 23 4.33 -30.24 -13.62
N SER A 24 4.15 -31.43 -13.05
CA SER A 24 2.85 -32.12 -13.04
C SER A 24 1.86 -31.44 -12.11
N LEU A 25 2.34 -30.97 -10.95
CA LEU A 25 1.56 -30.17 -10.00
C LEU A 25 1.19 -28.82 -10.58
N VAL A 26 2.16 -28.12 -11.18
CA VAL A 26 1.90 -26.81 -11.82
C VAL A 26 0.93 -26.96 -13.00
N THR A 27 1.05 -28.01 -13.80
CA THR A 27 0.12 -28.27 -14.92
C THR A 27 -1.30 -28.53 -14.42
N LYS A 28 -1.47 -29.26 -13.30
CA LYS A 28 -2.79 -29.45 -12.68
C LYS A 28 -3.36 -28.13 -12.17
N ARG A 29 -2.55 -27.31 -11.49
CA ARG A 29 -2.95 -26.00 -10.96
C ARG A 29 -3.31 -25.02 -12.09
N LEU A 30 -2.58 -25.05 -13.19
CA LEU A 30 -2.90 -24.24 -14.38
C LEU A 30 -4.26 -24.54 -14.98
N LYS A 31 -4.76 -25.78 -14.88
CA LYS A 31 -6.09 -26.15 -15.35
C LYS A 31 -7.21 -25.56 -14.50
N THR A 32 -6.93 -25.17 -13.26
CA THR A 32 -7.91 -24.53 -12.37
C THR A 32 -7.92 -23.00 -12.51
N TYR A 33 -6.99 -22.42 -13.29
CA TYR A 33 -6.92 -20.97 -13.42
C TYR A 33 -8.10 -20.42 -14.21
N PRO A 34 -8.67 -19.30 -13.75
CA PRO A 34 -9.71 -18.61 -14.49
C PRO A 34 -9.22 -18.17 -15.87
N SER A 35 -10.16 -17.97 -16.79
CA SER A 35 -9.88 -17.60 -18.18
C SER A 35 -9.67 -16.10 -18.42
N THR A 36 -10.03 -15.26 -17.44
CA THR A 36 -9.88 -13.79 -17.49
C THR A 36 -8.86 -13.32 -16.46
N LEU A 37 -8.16 -12.23 -16.77
CA LEU A 37 -7.16 -11.64 -15.89
C LEU A 37 -7.76 -11.25 -14.53
N ASP A 38 -8.91 -10.59 -14.51
CA ASP A 38 -9.55 -10.15 -13.27
C ASP A 38 -9.91 -11.33 -12.36
N ASN A 39 -10.41 -12.43 -12.94
CA ASN A 39 -10.70 -13.63 -12.16
C ASN A 39 -9.43 -14.32 -11.70
N LEU A 40 -8.36 -14.34 -12.52
CA LEU A 40 -7.07 -14.85 -12.08
C LEU A 40 -6.55 -14.01 -10.91
N LEU A 41 -6.50 -12.69 -11.03
CA LEU A 41 -6.00 -11.82 -9.96
C LEU A 41 -6.79 -12.01 -8.66
N ASN A 42 -8.12 -12.16 -8.73
CA ASN A 42 -8.94 -12.51 -7.58
C ASN A 42 -8.58 -13.88 -6.98
N PHE A 43 -8.43 -14.90 -7.82
CA PHE A 43 -8.01 -16.24 -7.40
C PHE A 43 -6.64 -16.22 -6.70
N LEU A 44 -5.68 -15.48 -7.27
CA LEU A 44 -4.34 -15.34 -6.69
C LEU A 44 -4.35 -14.57 -5.37
N LEU A 45 -5.22 -13.58 -5.23
CA LEU A 45 -5.40 -12.87 -3.98
C LEU A 45 -6.00 -13.78 -2.92
N ASP A 46 -7.01 -14.60 -3.27
CA ASP A 46 -7.57 -15.60 -2.35
C ASP A 46 -6.49 -16.57 -1.87
N GLU A 47 -5.67 -17.11 -2.77
CA GLU A 47 -4.53 -17.97 -2.40
C GLU A 47 -3.55 -17.22 -1.48
N ALA A 48 -3.24 -15.95 -1.76
CA ALA A 48 -2.35 -15.16 -0.89
C ALA A 48 -2.94 -14.91 0.51
N TYR A 49 -4.27 -14.79 0.64
CA TYR A 49 -4.96 -14.68 1.91
C TYR A 49 -5.05 -16.01 2.68
N GLU A 50 -5.09 -17.15 2.00
CA GLU A 50 -5.16 -18.47 2.64
C GLU A 50 -3.80 -18.97 3.12
N ILE A 51 -2.72 -18.68 2.39
CA ILE A 51 -1.37 -19.16 2.75
C ILE A 51 -0.83 -18.41 3.98
N ILE A 52 -1.29 -17.16 4.18
CA ILE A 52 -0.94 -16.35 5.33
C ILE A 52 -2.11 -16.49 6.30
N ASP A 53 -1.94 -17.22 7.40
CA ASP A 53 -2.91 -17.35 8.51
C ASP A 53 -3.14 -16.00 9.26
N ASN A 54 -2.92 -14.88 8.57
CA ASN A 54 -2.95 -13.52 9.06
C ASN A 54 -3.55 -12.61 7.97
N ARG A 55 -4.79 -12.92 7.57
CA ARG A 55 -5.61 -12.08 6.67
C ARG A 55 -5.60 -10.58 7.04
N PRO A 56 -5.63 -10.18 8.33
CA PRO A 56 -5.52 -8.77 8.71
C PRO A 56 -4.22 -8.10 8.23
N LEU A 57 -3.09 -8.82 8.27
CA LEU A 57 -1.80 -8.30 7.84
C LEU A 57 -1.75 -8.06 6.32
N THR A 58 -2.23 -9.02 5.52
CA THR A 58 -2.29 -8.88 4.06
C THR A 58 -3.21 -7.74 3.63
N ASP A 59 -4.37 -7.62 4.29
CA ASP A 59 -5.32 -6.54 4.03
C ASP A 59 -4.75 -5.17 4.41
N ALA A 60 -4.12 -5.07 5.59
CA ALA A 60 -3.41 -3.86 6.02
C ALA A 60 -2.36 -3.42 5.00
N PHE A 61 -1.51 -4.35 4.55
CA PHE A 61 -0.48 -4.06 3.57
C PHE A 61 -1.06 -3.47 2.28
N PHE A 62 -2.06 -4.13 1.68
CA PHE A 62 -2.64 -3.64 0.43
C PHE A 62 -3.37 -2.31 0.60
N LYS A 63 -4.12 -2.12 1.69
CA LYS A 63 -4.81 -0.85 1.98
C LYS A 63 -3.83 0.31 2.10
N LEU A 64 -2.73 0.12 2.83
CA LEU A 64 -1.71 1.15 3.01
C LEU A 64 -0.97 1.44 1.69
N LEU A 65 -0.73 0.43 0.87
CA LEU A 65 -0.12 0.61 -0.44
C LEU A 65 -1.05 1.37 -1.40
N LEU A 66 -2.36 1.07 -1.39
CA LEU A 66 -3.38 1.71 -2.24
C LEU A 66 -3.55 3.21 -1.98
N ILE A 67 -3.29 3.67 -0.75
CA ILE A 67 -3.39 5.08 -0.40
C ILE A 67 -2.03 5.80 -0.43
N SER A 68 -0.95 5.09 -0.74
CA SER A 68 0.38 5.68 -0.85
C SER A 68 0.49 6.50 -2.15
N ASP A 69 1.27 7.58 -2.10
CA ASP A 69 1.48 8.47 -3.26
C ASP A 69 2.33 7.80 -4.35
N ILE A 70 3.55 7.37 -3.99
CA ILE A 70 4.50 6.74 -4.94
C ILE A 70 4.89 5.31 -4.53
N GLY A 71 4.19 4.72 -3.57
CA GLY A 71 4.55 3.46 -2.94
C GLY A 71 4.95 3.58 -1.47
N LEU A 72 5.21 2.43 -0.86
CA LEU A 72 5.68 2.31 0.52
C LEU A 72 7.18 2.04 0.58
N ILE A 73 7.88 2.64 1.54
CA ILE A 73 9.32 2.45 1.70
C ILE A 73 9.57 1.06 2.29
N GLU A 74 10.39 0.26 1.61
CA GLU A 74 10.63 -1.13 2.01
C GLU A 74 11.19 -1.27 3.43
N SER A 75 12.10 -0.36 3.83
CA SER A 75 12.72 -0.38 5.15
C SER A 75 11.77 0.01 6.30
N ASP A 76 10.70 0.74 6.00
CA ASP A 76 9.71 1.16 7.01
C ASP A 76 8.57 0.12 7.14
N MET A 77 8.51 -0.92 6.29
CA MET A 77 7.35 -1.81 6.19
C MET A 77 6.96 -2.50 7.48
N VAL A 78 7.94 -3.03 8.21
CA VAL A 78 7.67 -3.71 9.48
C VAL A 78 7.03 -2.72 10.48
N ASN A 79 7.62 -1.54 10.63
CA ASN A 79 7.12 -0.51 11.53
C ASN A 79 5.73 -0.02 11.12
N ILE A 80 5.52 0.23 9.82
CA ILE A 80 4.21 0.67 9.28
C ILE A 80 3.13 -0.34 9.64
N LEU A 81 3.37 -1.63 9.36
CA LEU A 81 2.39 -2.69 9.58
C LEU A 81 2.14 -2.94 11.06
N GLU A 82 3.19 -2.95 11.89
CA GLU A 82 3.07 -3.13 13.33
C GLU A 82 2.25 -1.99 13.96
N HIS A 83 2.58 -0.74 13.67
CA HIS A 83 1.84 0.41 14.19
C HIS A 83 0.40 0.44 13.68
N TYR A 84 0.15 0.04 12.44
CA TYR A 84 -1.19 0.00 11.87
C TYR A 84 -2.08 -1.03 12.55
N LEU A 85 -1.59 -2.27 12.66
CA LEU A 85 -2.35 -3.38 13.22
C LEU A 85 -2.59 -3.22 14.73
N ASN A 86 -1.69 -2.52 15.43
CA ASN A 86 -1.76 -2.36 16.87
C ASN A 86 -2.34 -1.01 17.34
N ARG A 87 -2.81 -0.14 16.42
CA ARG A 87 -3.31 1.21 16.75
C ARG A 87 -4.50 1.24 17.71
N ASN A 88 -5.33 0.19 17.68
CA ASN A 88 -6.55 0.07 18.49
C ASN A 88 -6.52 -1.21 19.35
N THR A 89 -5.33 -1.75 19.61
CA THR A 89 -5.17 -3.07 20.22
C THR A 89 -4.51 -2.93 21.59
N ASP A 90 -5.11 -3.58 22.60
CA ASP A 90 -4.54 -3.65 23.95
C ASP A 90 -3.16 -4.32 23.91
N GLU A 91 -2.28 -3.96 24.85
CA GLU A 91 -0.89 -4.45 24.89
C GLU A 91 -0.78 -5.98 24.89
N ASN A 92 -1.75 -6.66 25.51
CA ASN A 92 -1.78 -8.12 25.61
C ASN A 92 -2.20 -8.83 24.31
N ASN A 93 -2.75 -8.11 23.32
CA ASN A 93 -3.28 -8.67 22.07
C ASN A 93 -2.54 -8.16 20.83
N ARG A 94 -1.38 -7.53 21.01
CA ARG A 94 -0.61 -6.98 19.90
C ARG A 94 -0.11 -8.05 18.95
N ILE A 95 -0.21 -7.76 17.66
CA ILE A 95 0.40 -8.56 16.61
C ILE A 95 1.86 -8.10 16.50
N ASP A 96 2.79 -8.98 16.86
CA ASP A 96 4.22 -8.79 16.60
C ASP A 96 4.45 -8.96 15.09
N VAL A 97 4.77 -7.88 14.40
CA VAL A 97 5.21 -7.92 13.01
C VAL A 97 6.72 -7.86 13.02
N ASN A 98 7.36 -8.98 12.70
CA ASN A 98 8.81 -9.04 12.57
C ASN A 98 9.24 -9.25 11.11
N GLN A 99 10.55 -9.16 10.87
CA GLN A 99 11.13 -9.30 9.53
C GLN A 99 10.81 -10.66 8.87
N MET A 100 10.65 -11.72 9.66
CA MET A 100 10.28 -13.04 9.13
C MET A 100 8.83 -13.04 8.63
N ILE A 101 7.90 -12.49 9.41
CA ILE A 101 6.49 -12.35 9.01
C ILE A 101 6.37 -11.48 7.77
N TRP A 102 7.08 -10.35 7.73
CA TRP A 102 7.13 -9.50 6.55
C TRP A 102 7.70 -10.23 5.32
N ALA A 103 8.81 -10.96 5.46
CA ALA A 103 9.41 -11.71 4.36
C ALA A 103 8.47 -12.79 3.80
N VAL A 104 7.71 -13.47 4.67
CA VAL A 104 6.67 -14.43 4.28
C VAL A 104 5.56 -13.72 3.52
N LEU A 105 4.99 -12.64 4.07
CA LEU A 105 3.96 -11.85 3.38
C LEU A 105 4.44 -11.41 2.00
N ARG A 106 5.58 -10.71 1.95
CA ARG A 106 6.17 -10.16 0.74
C ARG A 106 6.36 -11.22 -0.34
N ARG A 107 6.78 -12.44 0.03
CA ARG A 107 6.94 -13.54 -0.93
C ARG A 107 5.62 -13.92 -1.59
N HIS A 108 4.55 -14.03 -0.82
CA HIS A 108 3.23 -14.43 -1.34
C HIS A 108 2.58 -13.34 -2.17
N VAL A 109 2.75 -12.08 -1.79
CA VAL A 109 2.18 -10.96 -2.54
C VAL A 109 3.10 -10.44 -3.66
N LYS A 110 4.33 -10.96 -3.79
CA LYS A 110 5.35 -10.49 -4.76
C LYS A 110 4.83 -10.37 -6.19
N ILE A 111 3.92 -11.26 -6.58
CA ILE A 111 3.33 -11.30 -7.92
C ILE A 111 2.54 -10.04 -8.27
N PHE A 112 2.02 -9.34 -7.25
CA PHE A 112 1.26 -8.09 -7.37
C PHE A 112 2.16 -6.85 -7.34
N LEU A 113 3.42 -7.04 -6.95
CA LEU A 113 4.31 -5.95 -6.58
C LEU A 113 5.47 -5.81 -7.56
N ASP A 114 5.99 -4.59 -7.59
CA ASP A 114 7.29 -4.26 -8.14
C ASP A 114 8.05 -3.36 -7.16
N THR A 115 9.32 -3.10 -7.43
CA THR A 115 10.13 -2.16 -6.66
C THR A 115 10.71 -1.08 -7.56
N THR A 116 10.62 0.16 -7.12
CA THR A 116 11.25 1.30 -7.79
C THR A 116 12.25 2.00 -6.86
N TRP A 117 13.23 2.68 -7.44
CA TRP A 117 14.28 3.38 -6.70
C TRP A 117 14.19 4.88 -6.99
N ILE A 118 13.98 5.68 -5.95
CA ILE A 118 13.88 7.14 -6.06
C ILE A 118 14.82 7.74 -5.04
N ALA A 119 15.80 8.53 -5.52
CA ALA A 119 16.82 9.14 -4.68
C ALA A 119 17.55 8.13 -3.75
N GLY A 120 17.81 6.91 -4.24
CA GLY A 120 18.48 5.86 -3.48
C GLY A 120 17.59 5.13 -2.46
N ILE A 121 16.29 5.44 -2.40
CA ILE A 121 15.33 4.78 -1.53
C ILE A 121 14.49 3.81 -2.35
N GLN A 122 14.34 2.58 -1.84
CA GLN A 122 13.52 1.55 -2.46
C GLN A 122 12.06 1.66 -2.02
N TYR A 123 11.17 1.77 -3.00
CA TYR A 123 9.73 1.81 -2.83
C TYR A 123 9.10 0.54 -3.38
N ILE A 124 8.10 0.04 -2.66
CA ILE A 124 7.21 -1.04 -3.08
C ILE A 124 6.01 -0.38 -3.75
N ILE A 125 5.70 -0.82 -4.97
CA ILE A 125 4.59 -0.33 -5.78
C ILE A 125 3.79 -1.50 -6.35
N PHE A 126 2.59 -1.23 -6.88
CA PHE A 126 1.89 -2.21 -7.70
C PHE A 126 2.62 -2.39 -9.03
N ARG A 127 2.69 -3.65 -9.49
CA ARG A 127 3.31 -3.97 -10.78
C ARG A 127 2.51 -3.44 -11.96
N ASP A 128 1.19 -3.37 -11.82
CA ASP A 128 0.27 -2.96 -12.88
C ASP A 128 -0.96 -2.23 -12.33
N SER A 129 -1.44 -1.23 -13.07
CA SER A 129 -2.63 -0.44 -12.70
C SER A 129 -3.92 -1.26 -12.61
N SER A 130 -4.04 -2.37 -13.34
CA SER A 130 -5.17 -3.30 -13.24
C SER A 130 -5.24 -3.99 -11.87
N ILE A 131 -4.07 -4.34 -11.31
CA ILE A 131 -3.96 -4.92 -9.97
C ILE A 131 -4.39 -3.89 -8.93
N GLU A 132 -3.89 -2.65 -9.05
CA GLU A 132 -4.29 -1.56 -8.15
C GLU A 132 -5.80 -1.35 -8.19
N LYS A 133 -6.39 -1.25 -9.39
CA LYS A 133 -7.83 -1.05 -9.56
C LYS A 133 -8.65 -2.17 -8.92
N LEU A 134 -8.24 -3.41 -9.14
CA LEU A 134 -8.91 -4.59 -8.59
C LEU A 134 -8.81 -4.63 -7.05
N LEU A 135 -7.63 -4.36 -6.50
CA LEU A 135 -7.41 -4.28 -5.06
C LEU A 135 -8.16 -3.10 -4.42
N ARG A 136 -8.26 -1.95 -5.10
CA ARG A 136 -9.03 -0.81 -4.62
C ARG A 136 -10.51 -1.17 -4.42
N GLN A 137 -11.12 -1.81 -5.43
CA GLN A 137 -12.50 -2.27 -5.37
C GLN A 137 -12.73 -3.30 -4.25
N ARG A 138 -11.75 -4.17 -4.02
CA ARG A 138 -11.86 -5.28 -3.07
C ARG A 138 -11.56 -4.88 -1.62
N CYS A 139 -10.48 -4.16 -1.40
CA CYS A 139 -9.98 -3.80 -0.08
C CYS A 139 -10.62 -2.52 0.47
N LEU A 140 -10.76 -1.47 -0.35
CA LEU A 140 -11.30 -0.18 0.09
C LEU A 140 -12.79 -0.04 -0.18
N LYS A 141 -13.35 -0.77 -1.17
CA LYS A 141 -14.79 -0.75 -1.51
C LYS A 141 -15.37 0.66 -1.71
N ASP A 142 -14.52 1.60 -2.14
CA ASP A 142 -14.84 3.03 -2.24
C ASP A 142 -15.36 3.65 -0.92
N ASP A 143 -14.98 3.09 0.24
CA ASP A 143 -15.28 3.64 1.55
C ASP A 143 -14.39 4.86 1.82
N ALA A 144 -14.99 6.04 1.66
CA ALA A 144 -14.33 7.32 1.90
C ALA A 144 -13.91 7.50 3.37
N ASN A 145 -14.64 6.94 4.33
CA ASN A 145 -14.32 7.06 5.76
C ASN A 145 -13.13 6.19 6.12
N GLU A 146 -13.10 4.95 5.62
CA GLU A 146 -11.92 4.08 5.77
C GLU A 146 -10.71 4.73 5.12
N THR A 147 -10.84 5.21 3.88
CA THR A 147 -9.76 5.88 3.14
C THR A 147 -9.22 7.08 3.92
N CYS A 148 -10.10 7.94 4.45
CA CYS A 148 -9.71 9.06 5.30
C CYS A 148 -8.93 8.60 6.55
N THR A 149 -9.42 7.56 7.23
CA THR A 149 -8.76 6.99 8.42
C THR A 149 -7.37 6.43 8.09
N LEU A 150 -7.20 5.81 6.93
CA LEU A 150 -5.91 5.33 6.45
C LEU A 150 -4.95 6.50 6.19
N HIS A 151 -5.41 7.58 5.56
CA HIS A 151 -4.60 8.78 5.36
C HIS A 151 -4.21 9.43 6.69
N THR A 152 -5.12 9.50 7.66
CA THR A 152 -4.82 9.99 9.02
C THR A 152 -3.71 9.17 9.66
N PHE A 153 -3.84 7.86 9.64
CA PHE A 153 -2.81 6.96 10.16
C PHE A 153 -1.45 7.18 9.49
N MET A 154 -1.41 7.25 8.15
CA MET A 154 -0.16 7.41 7.42
C MET A 154 0.50 8.77 7.70
N ALA A 155 -0.27 9.84 7.80
CA ALA A 155 0.26 11.15 8.16
C ALA A 155 0.87 11.14 9.57
N GLU A 156 0.21 10.51 10.54
CA GLU A 156 0.75 10.34 11.89
C GLU A 156 2.00 9.47 11.91
N PHE A 157 2.00 8.37 11.14
CA PHE A 157 3.13 7.49 11.01
C PHE A 157 4.37 8.23 10.50
N TYR A 158 4.27 8.93 9.38
CA TYR A 158 5.41 9.65 8.82
C TYR A 158 5.89 10.76 9.75
N ARG A 159 4.97 11.45 10.43
CA ARG A 159 5.32 12.50 11.37
C ARG A 159 6.08 11.96 12.58
N LYS A 160 5.59 10.89 13.21
CA LYS A 160 6.10 10.41 14.50
C LYS A 160 7.15 9.30 14.34
N TYR A 161 6.86 8.28 13.53
CA TYR A 161 7.55 7.00 13.55
C TYR A 161 8.48 6.74 12.36
N SER A 162 8.33 7.47 11.24
CA SER A 162 9.21 7.24 10.08
C SER A 162 10.66 7.59 10.42
N SER A 163 11.54 6.68 9.97
CA SER A 163 12.99 6.75 10.13
C SER A 163 13.61 7.81 9.19
N MET A 164 12.97 8.10 8.06
CA MET A 164 13.48 9.02 7.04
C MET A 164 12.81 10.39 7.13
N LYS A 165 13.35 11.25 8.00
CA LYS A 165 12.77 12.59 8.25
C LYS A 165 12.78 13.51 7.02
N ASP A 166 13.75 13.35 6.12
CA ASP A 166 13.90 14.19 4.93
C ASP A 166 12.71 14.06 3.96
N ILE A 167 12.14 12.85 3.85
CA ILE A 167 10.99 12.57 2.99
C ILE A 167 9.67 12.56 3.76
N ALA A 168 9.70 12.41 5.09
CA ALA A 168 8.51 12.36 5.92
C ALA A 168 7.63 13.60 5.72
N THR A 169 8.23 14.77 5.57
CA THR A 169 7.50 16.05 5.42
C THR A 169 6.57 16.04 4.21
N SER A 170 7.04 15.63 3.03
CA SER A 170 6.20 15.59 1.81
C SER A 170 5.09 14.55 1.94
N ARG A 171 5.37 13.41 2.58
CA ARG A 171 4.36 12.36 2.85
C ARG A 171 3.27 12.82 3.80
N VAL A 172 3.64 13.50 4.88
CA VAL A 172 2.68 14.08 5.84
C VAL A 172 1.74 15.04 5.12
N LEU A 173 2.29 15.93 4.29
CA LEU A 173 1.47 16.89 3.53
C LEU A 173 0.52 16.22 2.54
N TYR A 174 1.02 15.23 1.79
CA TYR A 174 0.19 14.43 0.89
C TYR A 174 -0.97 13.77 1.65
N HIS A 175 -0.69 13.05 2.73
CA HIS A 175 -1.72 12.34 3.47
C HIS A 175 -2.69 13.29 4.19
N TYR A 176 -2.25 14.44 4.70
CA TYR A 176 -3.17 15.46 5.22
C TYR A 176 -4.07 16.06 4.13
N GLU A 177 -3.56 16.28 2.92
CA GLU A 177 -4.38 16.78 1.80
C GLU A 177 -5.45 15.75 1.38
N GLN A 178 -5.05 14.49 1.19
CA GLN A 178 -5.92 13.40 0.73
C GLN A 178 -6.92 12.96 1.80
N GLY A 179 -6.53 12.94 3.08
CA GLY A 179 -7.42 12.67 4.20
C GLY A 179 -8.27 13.87 4.65
N HIS A 180 -8.25 14.98 3.89
CA HIS A 180 -9.02 16.19 4.18
C HIS A 180 -8.77 16.82 5.57
N MET A 181 -7.58 16.57 6.14
CA MET A 181 -7.14 17.05 7.46
C MET A 181 -6.51 18.44 7.37
N TYR A 182 -7.29 19.44 6.97
CA TYR A 182 -6.75 20.77 6.66
C TYR A 182 -6.26 21.53 7.88
N GLN A 183 -6.89 21.33 9.04
CA GLN A 183 -6.48 21.99 10.27
C GLN A 183 -5.11 21.49 10.70
N GLU A 184 -4.90 20.18 10.60
CA GLU A 184 -3.65 19.48 10.86
C GLU A 184 -2.59 19.89 9.83
N LEU A 185 -2.96 19.99 8.54
CA LEU A 185 -2.06 20.49 7.48
C LEU A 185 -1.56 21.89 7.79
N VAL A 186 -2.45 22.84 8.09
CA VAL A 186 -2.08 24.23 8.42
C VAL A 186 -1.24 24.28 9.69
N THR A 187 -1.60 23.49 10.69
CA THR A 187 -0.85 23.39 11.96
C THR A 187 0.55 22.85 11.73
N TYR A 188 0.68 21.79 10.93
CA TYR A 188 1.95 21.18 10.56
C TYR A 188 2.82 22.12 9.75
N LEU A 189 2.26 22.83 8.77
CA LEU A 189 3.00 23.86 8.03
C LEU A 189 3.51 24.99 8.92
N ARG A 190 2.92 25.24 10.10
CA ARG A 190 3.40 26.25 11.06
C ARG A 190 4.43 25.69 12.05
N SER A 191 4.59 24.37 12.16
CA SER A 191 5.52 23.73 13.07
C SER A 191 6.98 23.87 12.59
N PRO A 192 7.98 23.61 13.46
CA PRO A 192 9.40 23.62 13.06
C PRO A 192 9.69 22.71 11.86
N GLU A 193 9.09 21.52 11.82
CA GLU A 193 9.23 20.54 10.74
C GLU A 193 8.66 21.09 9.41
N GLY A 194 7.51 21.76 9.46
CA GLY A 194 6.89 22.38 8.30
C GLY A 194 7.64 23.59 7.72
N ARG A 195 8.69 24.10 8.39
CA ARG A 195 9.51 25.22 7.87
C ARG A 195 10.44 24.81 6.73
N ILE A 196 10.75 23.51 6.64
CA ILE A 196 11.62 22.95 5.58
C ILE A 196 10.90 22.98 4.22
N VAL A 197 9.56 23.01 4.23
CA VAL A 197 8.74 23.07 3.02
C VAL A 197 8.97 24.38 2.27
N THR A 198 9.23 24.30 0.97
CA THR A 198 9.48 25.48 0.15
C THR A 198 8.27 26.42 0.13
N ARG A 199 8.51 27.72 -0.06
CA ARG A 199 7.41 28.70 -0.17
C ARG A 199 6.44 28.34 -1.30
N HIS A 200 6.97 27.86 -2.44
CA HIS A 200 6.17 27.46 -3.59
C HIS A 200 5.24 26.29 -3.26
N ASP A 201 5.74 25.25 -2.60
CA ASP A 201 4.92 24.08 -2.24
C ASP A 201 3.85 24.46 -1.21
N ARG A 202 4.19 25.30 -0.23
CA ARG A 202 3.22 25.84 0.73
C ARG A 202 2.11 26.60 0.04
N GLU A 203 2.44 27.46 -0.91
CA GLU A 203 1.47 28.19 -1.70
C GLU A 203 0.59 27.24 -2.53
N ASN A 204 1.14 26.16 -3.11
CA ASN A 204 0.37 25.16 -3.84
C ASN A 204 -0.66 24.45 -2.96
N TYR A 205 -0.26 23.94 -1.79
CA TYR A 205 -1.18 23.28 -0.84
C TYR A 205 -2.28 24.22 -0.35
N LEU A 206 -1.96 25.50 -0.09
CA LEU A 206 -2.93 26.48 0.39
C LEU A 206 -3.83 27.05 -0.72
N ARG A 207 -3.31 27.20 -1.95
CA ARG A 207 -4.04 27.77 -3.09
C ARG A 207 -5.13 26.81 -3.58
N ARG A 208 -4.86 25.51 -3.62
CA ARG A 208 -5.86 24.48 -3.98
C ARG A 208 -7.13 24.61 -3.12
N ARG A 209 -7.02 25.11 -1.88
CA ARG A 209 -8.16 25.37 -0.98
C ARG A 209 -8.88 26.69 -1.23
N ARG A 210 -8.16 27.75 -1.56
CA ARG A 210 -8.79 29.06 -1.88
C ARG A 210 -9.73 28.92 -3.09
N CYS A 211 -9.40 28.04 -4.04
CA CYS A 211 -10.23 27.76 -5.21
C CYS A 211 -11.39 26.78 -4.94
N THR A 212 -11.32 25.92 -3.92
CA THR A 212 -12.45 25.04 -3.56
C THR A 212 -13.53 25.75 -2.76
N ASN A 213 -13.18 26.79 -1.99
CA ASN A 213 -14.16 27.58 -1.23
C ASN A 213 -14.98 28.56 -2.08
N THR A 214 -14.65 28.74 -3.36
CA THR A 214 -15.36 29.65 -4.28
C THR A 214 -16.43 28.97 -5.14
N LEU A 215 -16.61 27.64 -5.00
CA LEU A 215 -17.61 26.86 -5.74
C LEU A 215 -18.74 26.30 -4.85
N GLY A 216 -18.85 26.78 -3.61
CA GLY A 216 -19.85 26.33 -2.64
C GLY A 216 -20.35 27.48 -1.77
N SER A 217 -20.78 28.58 -2.41
CA SER A 217 -21.57 29.66 -1.80
C SER A 217 -22.96 29.66 -2.40
#